data_AF-A0AAU4NDF2-F1
#
_entry.id   AF-A0AAU4NDF2-F1
#
_cell.length_a   1.000
_cell.length_b   1.000
_cell.length_c   1.000
_cell.angle_alpha   90.00
_cell.angle_beta   90.00
_cell.angle_gamma   90.00
#
_symmetry.space_group_name_H-M   'P 1'
#
loop_
_entity.id
_entity.type
_entity.pdbx_description
1 polymer ?
#
loop_
_entity_poly.entity_id
_entity_poly.type
_entity_poly.pdbx_seq_one_letter_code
_entity_poly.pdbx_strand_id
1 'polypeptide(L)'
;MSSTASSTRPEPLHLVLGDEELLVERAVSSIVAAMRAATVGAGAEVPVDRLRAGDTTVAELAELLSPSLFAEDRVVVFEAAAEAGKDAMTLVLDAAATPVDGVVLVVLHSGGGRAKAMVGALQKSGAVVHECAKLSKASERVDFVRAEFRSHSETRVAPDAIAALVDAVGSDLRELAAACSQLVSDTAGKVDVAAVRRYYSGRAEVTGFDIADKAVSGDRAGALEALRWAMLGGTPHVLLADALAEAVHTVARVGSAGRGDPFRMASELGMPPWKIKKAQAQARMWDPQRIAEALQVVAALNADVKGQAADADYAVERAVNVVAGLSSR
;
A
#
# COMPACT_ATOMS: atom_id res chain seq x y z
N MET A 1 -1.15 -38.32 -12.04
CA MET A 1 -2.09 -38.01 -13.14
C MET A 1 -1.73 -36.61 -13.61
N SER A 2 -1.03 -36.52 -14.75
CA SER A 2 -0.49 -35.28 -15.28
C SER A 2 -1.62 -34.36 -15.73
N SER A 3 -1.71 -33.18 -15.12
CA SER A 3 -2.62 -32.11 -15.53
C SER A 3 -2.12 -31.57 -16.87
N THR A 4 -2.86 -31.85 -17.95
CA THR A 4 -2.67 -31.21 -19.24
C THR A 4 -2.94 -29.72 -19.10
N ALA A 5 -1.90 -28.90 -19.11
CA ALA A 5 -2.03 -27.45 -19.28
C ALA A 5 -2.68 -27.21 -20.63
N SER A 6 -3.93 -26.74 -20.63
CA SER A 6 -4.58 -26.25 -21.84
C SER A 6 -3.79 -25.03 -22.31
N SER A 7 -3.13 -25.12 -23.48
CA SER A 7 -2.41 -24.01 -24.12
C SER A 7 -3.39 -23.02 -24.74
N THR A 8 -4.31 -22.50 -23.94
CA THR A 8 -5.32 -21.55 -24.41
C THR A 8 -4.70 -20.16 -24.46
N ARG A 9 -4.78 -19.50 -25.62
CA ARG A 9 -4.38 -18.09 -25.79
C ARG A 9 -5.14 -17.21 -24.77
N PRO A 10 -4.48 -16.24 -24.11
CA PRO A 10 -5.17 -15.31 -23.22
C PRO A 10 -6.23 -14.50 -23.97
N GLU A 11 -7.25 -14.05 -23.24
CA GLU A 11 -8.28 -13.16 -23.78
C GLU A 11 -7.63 -11.86 -24.31
N PRO A 12 -8.15 -11.26 -25.40
CA PRO A 12 -7.49 -10.14 -26.06
C PRO A 12 -7.56 -8.83 -25.26
N LEU A 13 -8.40 -8.76 -24.21
CA LEU A 13 -8.60 -7.56 -23.40
C LEU A 13 -8.53 -7.87 -21.91
N HIS A 14 -7.59 -7.21 -21.23
CA HIS A 14 -7.42 -7.28 -19.78
C HIS A 14 -7.49 -5.91 -19.15
N LEU A 15 -8.25 -5.80 -18.06
CA LEU A 15 -8.31 -4.60 -17.22
C LEU A 15 -7.65 -4.90 -15.87
N VAL A 16 -6.50 -4.29 -15.61
CA VAL A 16 -5.83 -4.34 -14.31
C VAL A 16 -6.33 -3.14 -13.50
N LEU A 17 -7.19 -3.40 -12.51
CA LEU A 17 -7.94 -2.37 -11.78
C LEU A 17 -7.38 -2.18 -10.38
N GLY A 18 -6.74 -1.03 -10.16
CA GLY A 18 -6.18 -0.64 -8.86
C GLY A 18 -4.74 -0.14 -8.97
N ASP A 19 -4.15 0.19 -7.83
CA ASP A 19 -2.84 0.85 -7.70
C ASP A 19 -1.90 0.14 -6.72
N GLU A 20 -2.18 -1.12 -6.37
CA GLU A 20 -1.27 -1.96 -5.60
C GLU A 20 -0.18 -2.56 -6.51
N GLU A 21 1.04 -2.03 -6.41
CA GLU A 21 2.12 -2.28 -7.36
C GLU A 21 2.47 -3.75 -7.53
N LEU A 22 2.54 -4.51 -6.42
CA LEU A 22 2.87 -5.95 -6.49
C LEU A 22 1.81 -6.73 -7.27
N LEU A 23 0.53 -6.43 -7.04
CA LEU A 23 -0.58 -7.13 -7.68
C LEU A 23 -0.66 -6.77 -9.17
N VAL A 24 -0.47 -5.49 -9.50
CA VAL A 24 -0.38 -5.02 -10.89
C VAL A 24 0.75 -5.72 -11.65
N GLU A 25 1.95 -5.76 -11.07
CA GLU A 25 3.12 -6.40 -11.67
C GLU A 25 2.88 -7.90 -11.93
N ARG A 26 2.26 -8.59 -10.97
CA ARG A 26 1.93 -10.01 -11.09
C ARG A 26 0.85 -10.28 -12.13
N ALA A 27 -0.18 -9.44 -12.21
CA ALA A 27 -1.23 -9.57 -13.22
C ALA A 27 -0.65 -9.42 -14.63
N VAL A 28 0.14 -8.37 -14.88
CA VAL A 28 0.82 -8.16 -16.17
C VAL A 28 1.76 -9.32 -16.49
N SER A 29 2.59 -9.74 -15.53
CA SER A 29 3.53 -10.86 -15.71
C SER A 29 2.81 -12.17 -16.06
N SER A 30 1.67 -12.44 -15.40
CA SER A 30 0.87 -13.64 -15.69
C SER A 30 0.26 -13.60 -17.09
N ILE A 31 -0.22 -12.44 -17.55
CA ILE A 31 -0.78 -12.28 -18.91
C ILE A 31 0.31 -12.50 -19.95
N VAL A 32 1.48 -11.87 -19.77
CA VAL A 32 2.63 -12.02 -20.68
C VAL A 32 3.12 -13.48 -20.70
N ALA A 33 3.18 -14.14 -19.55
CA ALA A 33 3.55 -15.55 -19.47
C ALA A 33 2.54 -16.46 -20.20
N ALA A 34 1.23 -16.19 -20.05
CA ALA A 34 0.18 -16.93 -20.76
C ALA A 34 0.30 -16.73 -22.27
N MET A 35 0.57 -15.51 -22.73
CA MET A 35 0.77 -15.23 -24.15
C MET A 35 1.97 -16.00 -24.71
N ARG A 36 3.12 -15.93 -24.04
CA ARG A 36 4.33 -16.67 -24.42
C ARG A 36 4.12 -18.19 -24.45
N ALA A 37 3.31 -18.72 -23.55
CA ALA A 37 3.00 -20.16 -23.52
C ALA A 37 2.04 -20.59 -24.66
N ALA A 38 1.20 -19.67 -25.16
CA ALA A 38 0.25 -19.93 -26.22
C ALA A 38 0.83 -19.72 -27.64
N THR A 39 1.86 -18.88 -27.79
CA THR A 39 2.52 -18.64 -29.07
C THR A 39 3.33 -19.87 -29.50
N VAL A 40 3.01 -20.41 -30.68
CA VAL A 40 3.62 -21.62 -31.23
C VAL A 40 4.96 -21.28 -31.90
N GLY A 41 6.07 -21.58 -31.22
CA GLY A 41 7.43 -21.44 -31.75
C GLY A 41 8.44 -21.40 -30.61
N ALA A 42 9.30 -22.41 -30.51
CA ALA A 42 10.32 -22.48 -29.47
C ALA A 42 11.23 -21.23 -29.51
N GLY A 43 11.09 -20.34 -28.53
CA GLY A 43 11.91 -19.13 -28.41
C GLY A 43 11.38 -17.87 -29.10
N ALA A 44 10.12 -17.84 -29.55
CA ALA A 44 9.51 -16.60 -30.02
C ALA A 44 9.37 -15.60 -28.86
N GLU A 45 10.14 -14.52 -28.88
CA GLU A 45 9.93 -13.39 -27.96
C GLU A 45 8.62 -12.70 -28.35
N VAL A 46 7.61 -12.78 -27.49
CA VAL A 46 6.39 -11.97 -27.59
C VAL A 46 6.77 -10.53 -27.22
N PRO A 47 6.70 -9.55 -28.15
CA PRO A 47 6.97 -8.15 -27.85
C PRO A 47 5.98 -7.63 -26.80
N VAL A 48 6.50 -6.85 -25.85
CA VAL A 48 5.70 -6.19 -24.82
C VAL A 48 5.92 -4.69 -24.92
N ASP A 49 4.99 -4.00 -25.55
CA ASP A 49 5.02 -2.55 -25.73
C ASP A 49 4.31 -1.89 -24.55
N ARG A 50 5.01 -0.99 -23.83
CA ARG A 50 4.46 -0.23 -22.69
C ARG A 50 4.28 1.23 -23.06
N LEU A 51 3.07 1.74 -22.88
CA LEU A 51 2.71 3.12 -23.22
C LEU A 51 2.09 3.77 -22.00
N ARG A 52 2.66 4.88 -21.54
CA ARG A 52 2.12 5.62 -20.41
C ARG A 52 1.20 6.73 -20.89
N ALA A 53 0.00 6.78 -20.32
CA ALA A 53 -0.92 7.88 -20.56
C ALA A 53 -0.25 9.22 -20.22
N GLY A 54 -0.20 10.14 -21.19
CA GLY A 54 0.43 11.45 -21.05
C GLY A 54 1.81 11.57 -21.71
N ASP A 55 2.56 10.45 -21.83
CA ASP A 55 3.88 10.42 -22.45
C ASP A 55 3.85 9.87 -23.89
N THR A 56 2.76 9.17 -24.25
CA THR A 56 2.53 8.61 -25.58
C THR A 56 1.62 9.50 -26.43
N THR A 57 1.95 9.63 -27.72
CA THR A 57 1.09 10.31 -28.69
C THR A 57 -0.06 9.43 -29.18
N VAL A 58 -1.16 10.04 -29.60
CA VAL A 58 -2.30 9.30 -30.19
C VAL A 58 -1.88 8.50 -31.42
N ALA A 59 -0.91 8.99 -32.19
CA ALA A 59 -0.39 8.32 -33.38
C ALA A 59 0.36 7.02 -33.03
N GLU A 60 1.27 7.07 -32.05
CA GLU A 60 1.99 5.87 -31.57
C GLU A 60 1.04 4.83 -30.98
N LEU A 61 0.05 5.27 -30.21
CA LEU A 61 -0.97 4.37 -29.67
C LEU A 61 -1.80 3.73 -30.80
N ALA A 62 -2.13 4.47 -31.86
CA ALA A 62 -2.87 3.94 -33.00
C ALA A 62 -2.05 2.94 -33.81
N GLU A 63 -0.76 3.20 -33.97
CA GLU A 63 0.17 2.29 -34.65
C GLU A 63 0.28 0.95 -33.92
N LEU A 64 0.49 0.97 -32.60
CA LEU A 64 0.65 -0.25 -31.80
C LEU A 64 -0.64 -1.06 -31.65
N LEU A 65 -1.80 -0.42 -31.74
CA LEU A 65 -3.10 -1.08 -31.75
C LEU A 65 -3.55 -1.50 -33.15
N SER A 66 -2.76 -1.20 -34.18
CA SER A 66 -3.09 -1.60 -35.56
C SER A 66 -2.67 -3.04 -35.87
N PRO A 67 -3.33 -3.72 -36.83
CA PRO A 67 -2.93 -5.05 -37.27
C PRO A 67 -1.50 -5.09 -37.81
N SER A 68 -0.69 -6.03 -37.30
CA SER A 68 0.64 -6.29 -37.84
C SER A 68 0.55 -7.00 -39.19
N LEU A 69 1.35 -6.55 -40.17
CA LEU A 69 1.51 -7.22 -41.47
C LEU A 69 2.15 -8.61 -41.37
N PHE A 70 2.87 -8.87 -40.26
CA PHE A 70 3.54 -10.15 -40.01
C PHE A 70 2.76 -11.06 -39.06
N ALA A 71 1.57 -10.65 -38.62
CA ALA A 71 0.71 -11.39 -37.69
C ALA A 71 1.44 -11.86 -36.42
N GLU A 72 2.35 -11.02 -35.90
CA GLU A 72 3.13 -11.32 -34.71
C GLU A 72 2.32 -11.06 -33.44
N ASP A 73 2.23 -12.11 -32.63
CA ASP A 73 1.67 -12.09 -31.29
C ASP A 73 2.38 -11.05 -30.42
N ARG A 74 1.64 -10.11 -29.83
CA ARG A 74 2.19 -9.05 -28.96
C ARG A 74 1.27 -8.69 -27.80
N VAL A 75 1.87 -8.08 -26.77
CA VAL A 75 1.16 -7.51 -25.63
C VAL A 75 1.37 -6.00 -25.63
N VAL A 76 0.28 -5.24 -25.63
CA VAL A 76 0.30 -3.78 -25.47
C VAL A 76 -0.21 -3.43 -24.08
N VAL A 77 0.63 -2.80 -23.27
CA VAL A 77 0.31 -2.40 -21.90
C VAL A 77 0.11 -0.89 -21.86
N PHE A 78 -1.12 -0.45 -21.62
CA PHE A 78 -1.47 0.95 -21.46
C PHE A 78 -1.45 1.34 -19.97
N GLU A 79 -0.38 2.01 -19.55
CA GLU A 79 -0.10 2.40 -18.18
C GLU A 79 -0.74 3.75 -17.82
N ALA A 80 -1.00 3.95 -16.53
CA ALA A 80 -1.60 5.18 -15.99
C ALA A 80 -2.91 5.60 -16.69
N ALA A 81 -3.73 4.64 -17.14
CA ALA A 81 -4.89 4.91 -18.00
C ALA A 81 -5.92 5.87 -17.38
N ALA A 82 -5.96 5.98 -16.05
CA ALA A 82 -6.78 6.96 -15.31
C ALA A 82 -6.44 8.43 -15.64
N GLU A 83 -5.21 8.66 -16.10
CA GLU A 83 -4.68 9.95 -16.54
C GLU A 83 -4.86 10.17 -18.04
N ALA A 84 -5.46 9.24 -18.80
CA ALA A 84 -5.65 9.40 -20.24
C ALA A 84 -6.48 10.66 -20.59
N GLY A 85 -6.06 11.35 -21.66
CA GLY A 85 -6.87 12.39 -22.31
C GLY A 85 -8.05 11.78 -23.09
N LYS A 86 -8.98 12.63 -23.54
CA LYS A 86 -10.18 12.16 -24.26
C LYS A 86 -9.85 11.34 -25.51
N ASP A 87 -8.90 11.79 -26.32
CA ASP A 87 -8.57 11.13 -27.59
C ASP A 87 -7.92 9.76 -27.37
N ALA A 88 -6.97 9.67 -26.44
CA ALA A 88 -6.36 8.40 -26.05
C ALA A 88 -7.40 7.44 -25.44
N MET A 89 -8.33 7.96 -24.62
CA MET A 89 -9.41 7.14 -24.06
C MET A 89 -10.31 6.57 -25.16
N THR A 90 -10.72 7.39 -26.14
CA THR A 90 -11.53 6.93 -27.28
C THR A 90 -10.81 5.84 -28.04
N LEU A 91 -9.53 6.03 -28.36
CA LEU A 91 -8.75 5.06 -29.13
C LEU A 91 -8.60 3.71 -28.42
N VAL A 92 -8.35 3.71 -27.10
CA VAL A 92 -8.29 2.47 -26.30
C VAL A 92 -9.65 1.77 -26.29
N LEU A 93 -10.75 2.50 -26.18
CA LEU A 93 -12.10 1.93 -26.17
C LEU A 93 -12.48 1.36 -27.54
N ASP A 94 -12.08 2.02 -28.63
CA ASP A 94 -12.31 1.52 -29.99
C ASP A 94 -11.52 0.23 -30.24
N ALA A 95 -10.25 0.17 -29.82
CA ALA A 95 -9.44 -1.05 -29.89
C ALA A 95 -10.00 -2.18 -29.01
N ALA A 96 -10.53 -1.85 -27.82
CA ALA A 96 -11.20 -2.82 -26.96
C ALA A 96 -12.52 -3.35 -27.55
N ALA A 97 -13.23 -2.53 -28.35
CA ALA A 97 -14.46 -2.95 -29.02
C ALA A 97 -14.21 -3.83 -30.24
N THR A 98 -13.06 -3.66 -30.90
CA THR A 98 -12.64 -4.47 -32.05
C THR A 98 -11.21 -5.00 -31.84
N PRO A 99 -11.02 -6.00 -30.96
CA PRO A 99 -9.68 -6.50 -30.67
C PRO A 99 -9.04 -7.13 -31.91
N VAL A 100 -7.79 -6.78 -32.15
CA VAL A 100 -7.00 -7.31 -33.26
C VAL A 100 -6.46 -8.70 -32.90
N ASP A 101 -6.60 -9.66 -33.80
CA ASP A 101 -6.07 -11.01 -33.56
C ASP A 101 -4.53 -10.97 -33.40
N GLY A 102 -4.04 -11.72 -32.42
CA GLY A 102 -2.63 -11.70 -32.01
C GLY A 102 -2.23 -10.52 -31.11
N VAL A 103 -3.09 -9.52 -30.88
CA VAL A 103 -2.82 -8.40 -29.97
C VAL A 103 -3.57 -8.58 -28.66
N VAL A 104 -2.86 -8.60 -27.54
CA VAL A 104 -3.44 -8.56 -26.20
C VAL A 104 -3.28 -7.16 -25.62
N LEU A 105 -4.41 -6.48 -25.38
CA LEU A 105 -4.45 -5.16 -24.75
C LEU A 105 -4.63 -5.29 -23.25
N VAL A 106 -3.66 -4.77 -22.49
CA VAL A 106 -3.68 -4.72 -21.02
C VAL A 106 -3.78 -3.27 -20.58
N VAL A 107 -4.90 -2.90 -19.95
CA VAL A 107 -5.15 -1.53 -19.48
C VAL A 107 -4.94 -1.46 -17.97
N LEU A 108 -3.99 -0.66 -17.50
CA LEU A 108 -3.71 -0.43 -16.08
C LEU A 108 -4.41 0.84 -15.64
N HIS A 109 -5.45 0.68 -14.82
CA HIS A 109 -6.32 1.78 -14.42
C HIS A 109 -6.52 1.78 -12.91
N SER A 110 -6.25 2.89 -12.22
CA SER A 110 -6.36 2.99 -10.75
C SER A 110 -7.81 2.97 -10.21
N GLY A 111 -8.79 3.10 -11.11
CA GLY A 111 -10.23 3.13 -10.79
C GLY A 111 -10.79 4.53 -10.50
N GLY A 112 -9.90 5.53 -10.44
CA GLY A 112 -10.23 6.95 -10.27
C GLY A 112 -9.84 7.79 -11.49
N GLY A 113 -9.50 9.06 -11.23
CA GLY A 113 -8.96 9.97 -12.25
C GLY A 113 -9.98 10.49 -13.26
N ARG A 114 -9.47 11.23 -14.25
CA ARG A 114 -10.28 11.89 -15.28
C ARG A 114 -10.87 10.92 -16.30
N ALA A 115 -10.26 9.76 -16.48
CA ALA A 115 -10.70 8.71 -17.39
C ALA A 115 -11.53 7.60 -16.71
N LYS A 116 -12.06 7.82 -15.49
CA LYS A 116 -12.83 6.81 -14.73
C LYS A 116 -13.93 6.09 -15.52
N ALA A 117 -14.56 6.75 -16.49
CA ALA A 117 -15.59 6.16 -17.35
C ALA A 117 -15.06 4.96 -18.19
N MET A 118 -13.75 4.91 -18.47
CA MET A 118 -13.09 3.84 -19.21
C MET A 118 -13.28 2.47 -18.52
N VAL A 119 -13.22 2.42 -17.18
CA VAL A 119 -13.38 1.16 -16.40
C VAL A 119 -14.68 0.45 -16.75
N GLY A 120 -15.81 1.16 -16.61
CA GLY A 120 -17.12 0.58 -16.88
C GLY A 120 -17.35 0.25 -18.36
N ALA A 121 -16.70 0.97 -19.27
CA ALA A 121 -16.76 0.68 -20.70
C ALA A 121 -15.97 -0.58 -21.06
N LEU A 122 -14.73 -0.72 -20.56
CA LEU A 122 -13.90 -1.92 -20.78
C LEU A 122 -14.53 -3.18 -20.20
N GLN A 123 -15.14 -3.10 -19.01
CA GLN A 123 -15.89 -4.22 -18.43
C GLN A 123 -17.06 -4.65 -19.33
N LYS A 124 -17.78 -3.70 -19.93
CA LYS A 124 -18.87 -4.00 -20.88
C LYS A 124 -18.36 -4.58 -22.19
N SER A 125 -17.14 -4.24 -22.60
CA SER A 125 -16.46 -4.83 -23.76
C SER A 125 -15.88 -6.22 -23.48
N GLY A 126 -16.12 -6.80 -22.31
CA GLY A 126 -15.70 -8.17 -21.99
C GLY A 126 -14.28 -8.28 -21.43
N ALA A 127 -13.68 -7.19 -20.95
CA ALA A 127 -12.36 -7.24 -20.35
C ALA A 127 -12.30 -8.24 -19.18
N VAL A 128 -11.27 -9.09 -19.15
CA VAL A 128 -10.94 -9.88 -17.96
C VAL A 128 -10.37 -8.93 -16.90
N VAL A 129 -11.08 -8.81 -15.78
CA VAL A 129 -10.72 -7.88 -14.70
C VAL A 129 -9.78 -8.54 -13.70
N HIS A 130 -8.65 -7.89 -13.43
CA HIS A 130 -7.68 -8.24 -12.40
C HIS A 130 -7.76 -7.20 -11.27
N GLU A 131 -8.37 -7.58 -10.15
CA GLU A 131 -8.51 -6.70 -8.98
C GLU A 131 -7.15 -6.54 -8.27
N CYS A 132 -6.61 -5.32 -8.33
CA CYS A 132 -5.30 -4.93 -7.80
C CYS A 132 -5.41 -3.70 -6.89
N ALA A 133 -6.51 -3.61 -6.14
CA ALA A 133 -6.72 -2.55 -5.17
C ALA A 133 -5.83 -2.73 -3.93
N LYS A 134 -5.37 -1.62 -3.34
CA LYS A 134 -4.64 -1.63 -2.08
C LYS A 134 -5.43 -2.31 -0.96
N LEU A 135 -4.75 -3.13 -0.17
CA LEU A 135 -5.34 -3.88 0.94
C LEU A 135 -5.36 -3.03 2.22
N SER A 136 -6.41 -2.23 2.37
CA SER A 136 -6.57 -1.31 3.50
C SER A 136 -6.80 -2.02 4.84
N LYS A 137 -7.45 -3.19 4.84
CA LYS A 137 -7.82 -3.90 6.08
C LYS A 137 -6.77 -4.93 6.48
N ALA A 138 -6.59 -5.10 7.79
CA ALA A 138 -5.73 -6.15 8.33
C ALA A 138 -6.20 -7.56 7.92
N SER A 139 -7.51 -7.80 7.86
CA SER A 139 -8.07 -9.07 7.41
C SER A 139 -7.72 -9.41 5.96
N GLU A 140 -7.74 -8.40 5.08
CA GLU A 140 -7.38 -8.55 3.66
C GLU A 140 -5.90 -8.93 3.51
N ARG A 141 -5.02 -8.30 4.32
CA ARG A 141 -3.58 -8.66 4.39
C ARG A 141 -3.35 -10.07 4.92
N VAL A 142 -4.08 -10.49 5.95
CA VAL A 142 -4.03 -11.87 6.47
C VAL A 142 -4.44 -12.88 5.40
N ASP A 143 -5.47 -12.59 4.62
CA ASP A 143 -5.91 -13.46 3.53
C ASP A 143 -4.89 -13.50 2.38
N PHE A 144 -4.26 -12.38 2.05
CA PHE A 144 -3.15 -12.30 1.09
C PHE A 144 -1.97 -13.17 1.55
N VAL A 145 -1.46 -12.98 2.77
CA VAL A 145 -0.35 -13.78 3.33
C VAL A 145 -0.71 -15.27 3.35
N ARG A 146 -1.95 -15.61 3.67
CA ARG A 146 -2.42 -16.99 3.61
C ARG A 146 -2.37 -17.55 2.19
N ALA A 147 -2.71 -16.76 1.18
CA ALA A 147 -2.60 -17.17 -0.22
C ALA A 147 -1.14 -17.31 -0.66
N GLU A 148 -0.26 -16.41 -0.24
CA GLU A 148 1.18 -16.49 -0.49
C GLU A 148 1.80 -17.78 0.09
N PHE A 149 1.48 -18.14 1.32
CA PHE A 149 2.01 -19.40 1.88
C PHE A 149 1.55 -20.63 1.11
N ARG A 150 0.32 -20.63 0.59
CA ARG A 150 -0.19 -21.73 -0.24
C ARG A 150 0.49 -21.82 -1.61
N SER A 151 0.94 -20.70 -2.17
CA SER A 151 1.64 -20.73 -3.46
C SER A 151 3.07 -21.23 -3.33
N HIS A 152 3.69 -21.12 -2.15
CA HIS A 152 5.07 -21.55 -1.88
C HIS A 152 5.18 -22.90 -1.18
N SER A 153 4.13 -23.38 -0.50
CA SER A 153 4.20 -24.59 0.30
C SER A 153 2.90 -25.39 0.33
N GLU A 154 3.02 -26.72 0.37
CA GLU A 154 1.89 -27.63 0.57
C GLU A 154 1.43 -27.67 2.04
N THR A 155 2.29 -27.24 2.98
CA THR A 155 2.00 -27.27 4.41
C THR A 155 1.20 -26.04 4.83
N ARG A 156 0.10 -26.27 5.53
CA ARG A 156 -0.74 -25.18 6.03
C ARG A 156 -0.08 -24.47 7.20
N VAL A 157 0.20 -23.19 7.03
CA VAL A 157 0.65 -22.30 8.10
C VAL A 157 -0.52 -21.96 9.03
N ALA A 158 -0.25 -21.97 10.33
CA ALA A 158 -1.25 -21.70 11.37
C ALA A 158 -1.68 -20.21 11.38
N PRO A 159 -2.94 -19.88 11.73
CA PRO A 159 -3.45 -18.50 11.69
C PRO A 159 -2.69 -17.52 12.59
N ASP A 160 -2.18 -17.98 13.72
CA ASP A 160 -1.39 -17.21 14.67
C ASP A 160 -0.02 -16.82 14.11
N ALA A 161 0.65 -17.72 13.38
CA ALA A 161 1.89 -17.42 12.66
C ALA A 161 1.66 -16.39 11.53
N ILE A 162 0.54 -16.50 10.81
CA ILE A 162 0.16 -15.51 9.79
C ILE A 162 -0.07 -14.13 10.42
N ALA A 163 -0.85 -14.07 11.52
CA ALA A 163 -1.08 -12.83 12.23
C ALA A 163 0.23 -12.22 12.75
N ALA A 164 1.10 -13.04 13.35
CA ALA A 164 2.41 -12.61 13.82
C ALA A 164 3.28 -12.06 12.68
N LEU A 165 3.17 -12.62 11.46
CA LEU A 165 3.93 -12.12 10.31
C LEU A 165 3.42 -10.76 9.83
N VAL A 166 2.09 -10.61 9.72
CA VAL A 166 1.47 -9.33 9.36
C VAL A 166 1.83 -8.26 10.39
N ASP A 167 1.77 -8.59 11.68
CA ASP A 167 2.16 -7.67 12.75
C ASP A 167 3.66 -7.33 12.69
N ALA A 168 4.51 -8.29 12.30
CA ALA A 168 5.96 -8.13 12.27
C ALA A 168 6.51 -7.47 10.99
N VAL A 169 5.77 -7.46 9.88
CA VAL A 169 6.21 -6.88 8.60
C VAL A 169 5.41 -5.63 8.24
N GLY A 170 4.13 -5.55 8.64
CA GLY A 170 3.29 -4.38 8.42
C GLY A 170 2.36 -4.51 7.22
N SER A 171 2.29 -3.44 6.41
CA SER A 171 1.28 -3.27 5.36
C SER A 171 1.81 -3.43 3.94
N ASP A 172 3.13 -3.38 3.72
CA ASP A 172 3.74 -3.53 2.40
C ASP A 172 3.59 -4.97 1.88
N LEU A 173 2.89 -5.14 0.75
CA LEU A 173 2.62 -6.46 0.20
C LEU A 173 3.87 -7.13 -0.39
N ARG A 174 4.83 -6.34 -0.91
CA ARG A 174 6.06 -6.86 -1.51
C ARG A 174 6.95 -7.44 -0.42
N GLU A 175 7.07 -6.76 0.71
CA GLU A 175 7.76 -7.27 1.90
C GLU A 175 7.05 -8.49 2.48
N LEU A 176 5.72 -8.47 2.59
CA LEU A 176 4.95 -9.64 3.05
C LEU A 176 5.15 -10.86 2.15
N ALA A 177 5.11 -10.69 0.82
CA ALA A 177 5.33 -11.77 -0.13
C ALA A 177 6.77 -12.31 -0.05
N ALA A 178 7.76 -11.42 0.00
CA ALA A 178 9.16 -11.80 0.18
C ALA A 178 9.35 -12.59 1.48
N ALA A 179 8.72 -12.14 2.58
CA ALA A 179 8.79 -12.80 3.86
C ALA A 179 8.16 -14.19 3.87
N CYS A 180 7.03 -14.37 3.16
CA CYS A 180 6.43 -15.68 2.97
C CYS A 180 7.40 -16.64 2.25
N SER A 181 7.98 -16.20 1.14
CA SER A 181 8.91 -17.02 0.35
C SER A 181 10.16 -17.40 1.16
N GLN A 182 10.72 -16.45 1.91
CA GLN A 182 11.89 -16.67 2.75
C GLN A 182 11.58 -17.64 3.90
N LEU A 183 10.49 -17.44 4.63
CA LEU A 183 10.13 -18.31 5.74
C LEU A 183 9.90 -19.75 5.28
N VAL A 184 9.24 -19.95 4.14
CA VAL A 184 9.05 -21.29 3.57
C VAL A 184 10.39 -21.94 3.23
N SER A 185 11.28 -21.19 2.56
CA SER A 185 12.62 -21.67 2.20
C SER A 185 13.45 -22.04 3.44
N ASP A 186 13.56 -21.13 4.40
CA ASP A 186 14.46 -21.25 5.54
C ASP A 186 13.97 -22.26 6.60
N THR A 187 12.66 -22.52 6.65
CA THR A 187 12.06 -23.48 7.60
C THR A 187 11.68 -24.81 6.96
N ALA A 188 11.98 -25.00 5.67
CA ALA A 188 11.50 -26.14 4.88
C ALA A 188 9.98 -26.34 5.01
N GLY A 189 9.23 -25.23 4.97
CA GLY A 189 7.77 -25.19 5.07
C GLY A 189 7.18 -25.27 6.48
N LYS A 190 8.00 -25.40 7.53
CA LYS A 190 7.53 -25.45 8.93
C LYS A 190 7.48 -24.06 9.56
N VAL A 191 6.55 -23.24 9.08
CA VAL A 191 6.38 -21.86 9.56
C VAL A 191 5.48 -21.84 10.80
N ASP A 192 6.05 -21.51 11.95
CA ASP A 192 5.34 -21.26 13.21
C ASP A 192 5.64 -19.84 13.75
N VAL A 193 4.99 -19.46 14.86
CA VAL A 193 5.20 -18.14 15.49
C VAL A 193 6.66 -17.93 15.93
N ALA A 194 7.36 -19.00 16.35
CA ALA A 194 8.74 -18.90 16.78
C ALA A 194 9.69 -18.61 15.60
N ALA A 195 9.45 -19.25 14.45
CA ALA A 195 10.15 -18.97 13.20
C ALA A 195 9.89 -17.52 12.76
N VAL A 196 8.64 -17.08 12.72
CA VAL A 196 8.30 -15.69 12.38
C VAL A 196 9.06 -14.70 13.26
N ARG A 197 9.02 -14.90 14.59
CA ARG A 197 9.74 -14.05 15.54
C ARG A 197 11.25 -14.11 15.36
N ARG A 198 11.82 -15.26 15.00
CA ARG A 198 13.27 -15.39 14.77
C ARG A 198 13.75 -14.58 13.56
N TYR A 199 12.97 -14.54 12.49
CA TYR A 199 13.37 -13.90 11.22
C TYR A 199 12.87 -12.46 11.08
N TYR A 200 11.77 -12.10 11.74
CA TYR A 200 11.11 -10.79 11.62
C TYR A 200 10.86 -10.09 12.98
N SER A 201 11.60 -10.43 14.04
CA SER A 201 11.57 -9.64 15.28
C SER A 201 12.01 -8.20 15.01
N GLY A 202 11.26 -7.23 15.56
CA GLY A 202 11.61 -5.81 15.52
C GLY A 202 11.32 -5.10 14.20
N ARG A 203 10.77 -5.78 13.19
CA ARG A 203 10.45 -5.19 11.89
C ARG A 203 9.03 -4.64 11.75
N ALA A 204 8.21 -4.71 12.80
CA ALA A 204 6.84 -4.21 12.75
C ALA A 204 6.86 -2.77 12.21
N GLU A 205 6.14 -2.52 11.11
CA GLU A 205 6.02 -1.19 10.53
C GLU A 205 5.40 -0.26 11.57
N VAL A 206 6.26 0.42 12.33
CA VAL A 206 5.84 1.36 13.35
C VAL A 206 5.42 2.63 12.64
N THR A 207 4.12 2.93 12.66
CA THR A 207 3.64 4.19 12.10
C THR A 207 4.02 5.36 13.01
N GLY A 208 4.20 6.55 12.43
CA GLY A 208 4.39 7.77 13.23
C GLY A 208 3.26 7.98 14.25
N PHE A 209 2.04 7.52 13.93
CA PHE A 209 0.90 7.58 14.83
C PHE A 209 1.04 6.66 16.05
N ASP A 210 1.59 5.45 15.89
CA ASP A 210 1.82 4.53 17.01
C ASP A 210 2.85 5.10 17.99
N ILE A 211 3.90 5.73 17.48
CA ILE A 211 4.92 6.43 18.28
C ILE A 211 4.27 7.59 19.03
N ALA A 212 3.50 8.43 18.33
CA ALA A 212 2.83 9.58 18.89
C ALA A 212 1.81 9.18 19.97
N ASP A 213 1.04 8.11 19.74
CA ASP A 213 0.08 7.58 20.69
C ASP A 213 0.74 7.07 21.97
N LYS A 214 1.87 6.36 21.85
CA LYS A 214 2.67 5.94 23.00
C LYS A 214 3.22 7.14 23.76
N ALA A 215 3.74 8.14 23.04
CA ALA A 215 4.27 9.37 23.63
C ALA A 215 3.19 10.13 24.41
N VAL A 216 2.04 10.44 23.82
CA VAL A 216 0.99 11.21 24.51
C VAL A 216 0.29 10.43 25.63
N SER A 217 0.44 9.10 25.65
CA SER A 217 -0.06 8.23 26.73
C SER A 217 0.97 8.04 27.87
N GLY A 218 2.18 8.58 27.74
CA GLY A 218 3.25 8.47 28.74
C GLY A 218 4.05 7.16 28.68
N ASP A 219 3.84 6.32 27.66
CA ASP A 219 4.64 5.12 27.41
C ASP A 219 6.00 5.51 26.79
N ARG A 220 6.86 6.12 27.61
CA ARG A 220 8.15 6.65 27.18
C ARG A 220 9.08 5.58 26.60
N ALA A 221 9.17 4.43 27.27
CA ALA A 221 10.02 3.32 26.81
C ALA A 221 9.52 2.79 25.46
N GLY A 222 8.22 2.49 25.36
CA GLY A 222 7.64 2.01 24.12
C GLY A 222 7.70 3.04 22.98
N ALA A 223 7.53 4.33 23.28
CA ALA A 223 7.63 5.39 22.27
C ALA A 223 9.04 5.52 21.69
N LEU A 224 10.08 5.47 22.53
CA LEU A 224 11.47 5.56 22.09
C LEU A 224 11.93 4.31 21.33
N GLU A 225 11.52 3.12 21.78
CA GLU A 225 11.77 1.88 21.05
C GLU A 225 11.13 1.92 19.66
N ALA A 226 9.84 2.27 19.60
CA ALA A 226 9.07 2.39 18.37
C ALA A 226 9.69 3.43 17.42
N LEU A 227 10.10 4.59 17.96
CA LEU A 227 10.78 5.63 17.20
C LEU A 227 12.09 5.12 16.59
N ARG A 228 12.90 4.39 17.37
CA ARG A 228 14.17 3.88 16.88
C ARG A 228 13.99 2.95 15.69
N TRP A 229 12.97 2.10 15.73
CA TRP A 229 12.62 1.23 14.60
C TRP A 229 12.17 2.03 13.38
N ALA A 230 11.29 3.02 13.54
CA ALA A 230 10.82 3.86 12.45
C ALA A 230 11.97 4.62 11.76
N MET A 231 12.93 5.13 12.53
CA MET A 231 14.12 5.83 12.01
C MET A 231 15.08 4.88 11.28
N LEU A 232 15.31 3.67 11.81
CA LEU A 232 16.08 2.64 11.12
C LEU A 232 15.42 2.19 9.81
N GLY A 233 14.09 2.17 9.76
CA GLY A 233 13.29 1.95 8.55
C GLY A 233 13.28 3.12 7.56
N GLY A 234 13.92 4.25 7.89
CA GLY A 234 14.01 5.41 7.01
C GLY A 234 12.72 6.24 6.94
N THR A 235 11.85 6.15 7.95
CA THR A 235 10.63 6.98 8.01
C THR A 235 11.03 8.46 7.98
N PRO A 236 10.50 9.26 7.03
CA PRO A 236 10.84 10.68 6.95
C PRO A 236 10.53 11.44 8.25
N HIS A 237 11.50 12.19 8.76
CA HIS A 237 11.37 12.97 10.01
C HIS A 237 10.15 13.91 10.03
N VAL A 238 9.80 14.48 8.88
CA VAL A 238 8.63 15.35 8.74
C VAL A 238 7.33 14.60 9.09
N LEU A 239 7.19 13.33 8.68
CA LEU A 239 6.02 12.51 8.99
C LEU A 239 5.94 12.17 10.48
N LEU A 240 7.09 11.89 11.11
CA LEU A 240 7.17 11.64 12.56
C LEU A 240 6.80 12.89 13.36
N ALA A 241 7.28 14.06 12.93
CA ALA A 241 6.95 15.34 13.54
C ALA A 241 5.47 15.69 13.39
N ASP A 242 4.90 15.50 12.19
CA ASP A 242 3.49 15.75 11.90
C ASP A 242 2.58 14.84 12.75
N ALA A 243 2.91 13.55 12.87
CA ALA A 243 2.14 12.62 13.70
C ALA A 243 2.17 12.98 15.19
N LEU A 244 3.35 13.35 15.73
CA LEU A 244 3.48 13.79 17.11
C LEU A 244 2.70 15.09 17.36
N ALA A 245 2.80 16.06 16.43
CA ALA A 245 2.03 17.29 16.48
C ALA A 245 0.53 17.02 16.47
N GLU A 246 0.04 16.18 15.54
CA GLU A 246 -1.38 15.85 15.45
C GLU A 246 -1.91 15.21 16.74
N ALA A 247 -1.14 14.31 17.36
CA ALA A 247 -1.53 13.68 18.63
C ALA A 247 -1.62 14.71 19.77
N VAL A 248 -0.61 15.58 19.92
CA VAL A 248 -0.61 16.65 20.94
C VAL A 248 -1.78 17.62 20.70
N HIS A 249 -2.00 18.06 19.47
CA HIS A 249 -3.13 18.92 19.10
C HIS A 249 -4.48 18.23 19.37
N THR A 250 -4.60 16.94 19.11
CA THR A 250 -5.82 16.17 19.38
C THR A 250 -6.12 16.13 20.88
N VAL A 251 -5.11 15.83 21.71
CA VAL A 251 -5.22 15.85 23.17
C VAL A 251 -5.60 17.25 23.66
N ALA A 252 -4.97 18.31 23.14
CA ALA A 252 -5.27 19.69 23.51
C ALA A 252 -6.72 20.10 23.21
N ARG A 253 -7.20 19.81 21.98
CA ARG A 253 -8.56 20.14 21.54
C ARG A 253 -9.61 19.40 22.35
N VAL A 254 -9.42 18.10 22.56
CA VAL A 254 -10.37 17.27 23.31
C VAL A 254 -10.33 17.58 24.80
N GLY A 255 -9.13 17.79 25.37
CA GLY A 255 -8.98 18.19 26.77
C GLY A 255 -9.64 19.53 27.07
N SER A 256 -9.54 20.51 26.15
CA SER A 256 -10.17 21.82 26.30
C SER A 256 -11.68 21.79 26.17
N ALA A 257 -12.23 20.88 25.36
CA ALA A 257 -13.68 20.67 25.24
C ALA A 257 -14.30 20.00 26.48
N GLY A 258 -13.48 19.48 27.39
CA GLY A 258 -13.92 18.89 28.65
C GLY A 258 -14.55 17.50 28.51
N ARG A 259 -15.29 17.09 29.56
CA ARG A 259 -15.98 15.80 29.59
C ARG A 259 -17.29 15.88 28.80
N GLY A 260 -17.54 14.90 27.93
CA GLY A 260 -18.77 14.82 27.17
C GLY A 260 -18.92 13.50 26.41
N ASP A 261 -20.10 13.29 25.83
CA ASP A 261 -20.37 12.14 24.96
C ASP A 261 -19.64 12.30 23.62
N PRO A 262 -18.73 11.37 23.24
CA PRO A 262 -17.95 11.46 22.00
C PRO A 262 -18.79 11.62 20.73
N PHE A 263 -20.00 11.06 20.68
CA PHE A 263 -20.88 11.18 19.51
C PHE A 263 -21.40 12.60 19.31
N ARG A 264 -21.70 13.32 20.40
CA ARG A 264 -22.16 14.71 20.34
C ARG A 264 -21.02 15.67 20.03
N MET A 265 -19.84 15.38 20.56
CA MET A 265 -18.63 16.18 20.33
C MET A 265 -18.05 16.02 18.91
N ALA A 266 -18.45 14.99 18.17
CA ALA A 266 -17.91 14.68 16.84
C ALA A 266 -18.07 15.83 15.84
N SER A 267 -19.26 16.46 15.80
CA SER A 267 -19.53 17.57 14.88
C SER A 267 -18.76 18.84 15.26
N GLU A 268 -18.62 19.12 16.55
CA GLU A 268 -17.93 20.30 17.06
C GLU A 268 -16.42 20.22 16.86
N LEU A 269 -15.85 19.03 17.12
CA LEU A 269 -14.42 18.80 17.00
C LEU A 269 -14.01 18.38 15.57
N GLY A 270 -14.94 18.06 14.68
CA GLY A 270 -14.63 17.54 13.36
C GLY A 270 -13.81 16.25 13.42
N MET A 271 -14.05 15.42 14.44
CA MET A 271 -13.33 14.16 14.69
C MET A 271 -14.30 12.99 14.80
N PRO A 272 -13.94 11.79 14.32
CA PRO A 272 -14.74 10.59 14.55
C PRO A 272 -14.90 10.28 16.07
N PRO A 273 -16.06 9.76 16.51
CA PRO A 273 -16.31 9.47 17.93
C PRO A 273 -15.25 8.58 18.60
N TRP A 274 -14.69 7.61 17.88
CA TRP A 274 -13.66 6.72 18.41
C TRP A 274 -12.36 7.47 18.75
N LYS A 275 -11.97 8.46 17.93
CA LYS A 275 -10.77 9.28 18.13
C LYS A 275 -10.95 10.20 19.32
N ILE A 276 -12.15 10.79 19.48
CA ILE A 276 -12.50 11.60 20.65
C ILE A 276 -12.45 10.77 21.92
N LYS A 277 -13.05 9.57 21.92
CA LYS A 277 -13.03 8.67 23.08
C LYS A 277 -11.60 8.32 23.52
N LYS A 278 -10.72 8.03 22.55
CA LYS A 278 -9.29 7.75 22.82
C LYS A 278 -8.59 8.97 23.40
N ALA A 279 -8.74 10.14 22.77
CA ALA A 279 -8.13 11.38 23.21
C ALA A 279 -8.64 11.84 24.59
N GLN A 280 -9.91 11.61 24.93
CA GLN A 280 -10.45 11.85 26.27
C GLN A 280 -9.78 10.97 27.34
N ALA A 281 -9.34 9.76 27.00
CA ALA A 281 -8.61 8.89 27.91
C ALA A 281 -7.18 9.41 28.11
N GLN A 282 -6.52 9.80 27.01
CA GLN A 282 -5.17 10.39 27.02
C GLN A 282 -5.15 11.71 27.80
N ALA A 283 -6.08 12.63 27.53
CA ALA A 283 -6.17 13.95 28.16
C ALA A 283 -6.28 13.93 29.69
N ARG A 284 -6.63 12.79 30.31
CA ARG A 284 -6.62 12.64 31.79
C ARG A 284 -5.22 12.69 32.40
N MET A 285 -4.19 12.44 31.59
CA MET A 285 -2.78 12.44 32.00
C MET A 285 -2.12 13.81 31.79
N TRP A 286 -2.90 14.81 31.37
CA TRP A 286 -2.41 16.11 30.94
C TRP A 286 -3.09 17.24 31.72
N ASP A 287 -2.30 18.25 32.06
CA ASP A 287 -2.79 19.53 32.56
C ASP A 287 -2.54 20.65 31.53
N PRO A 288 -3.20 21.81 31.66
CA PRO A 288 -3.08 22.90 30.68
C PRO A 288 -1.65 23.40 30.48
N GLN A 289 -0.82 23.42 31.54
CA GLN A 289 0.55 23.91 31.46
C GLN A 289 1.42 22.94 30.65
N ARG A 290 1.31 21.63 30.93
CA ARG A 290 2.05 20.60 30.19
C ARG A 290 1.59 20.48 28.75
N ILE A 291 0.31 20.68 28.46
CA ILE A 291 -0.20 20.74 27.07
C ILE A 291 0.43 21.93 26.33
N ALA A 292 0.50 23.11 26.96
CA ALA A 292 1.13 24.29 26.37
C ALA A 292 2.62 24.05 26.08
N GLU A 293 3.33 23.39 26.99
CA GLU A 293 4.74 23.01 26.79
C GLU A 293 4.89 22.00 25.63
N ALA A 294 4.05 20.96 25.58
CA ALA A 294 4.09 19.99 24.48
C ALA A 294 3.78 20.64 23.11
N LEU A 295 2.86 21.61 23.06
CA LEU A 295 2.58 22.37 21.83
C LEU A 295 3.81 23.17 21.36
N GLN A 296 4.59 23.74 22.28
CA GLN A 296 5.84 24.42 21.94
C GLN A 296 6.90 23.44 21.42
N VAL A 297 7.00 22.25 22.04
CA VAL A 297 7.93 21.19 21.63
C VAL A 297 7.64 20.73 20.21
N VAL A 298 6.39 20.41 19.88
CA VAL A 298 6.03 19.95 18.52
C VAL A 298 6.12 21.06 17.47
N ALA A 299 5.87 22.32 17.85
CA ALA A 299 6.08 23.47 16.98
C ALA A 299 7.57 23.68 16.64
N ALA A 300 8.45 23.58 17.64
CA ALA A 300 9.89 23.64 17.45
C ALA A 300 10.38 22.46 16.58
N LEU A 301 9.92 21.24 16.88
CA LEU A 301 10.26 20.05 16.11
C LEU A 301 9.94 20.20 14.62
N ASN A 302 8.77 20.74 14.28
CA ASN A 302 8.38 20.97 12.90
C ASN A 302 9.33 21.92 12.16
N ALA A 303 9.92 22.90 12.86
CA ALA A 303 10.96 23.77 12.29
C ALA A 303 12.29 23.02 12.16
N ASP A 304 12.66 22.26 13.19
CA ASP A 304 13.91 21.47 13.25
C ASP A 304 14.03 20.49 12.09
N VAL A 305 12.99 19.69 11.83
CA VAL A 305 12.95 18.70 10.74
C VAL A 305 12.89 19.33 9.34
N LYS A 306 12.62 20.65 9.25
CA LYS A 306 12.63 21.44 8.01
C LYS A 306 13.95 22.20 7.80
N GLY A 307 14.99 21.84 8.55
CA GLY A 307 16.36 22.32 8.35
C GLY A 307 16.86 23.34 9.37
N GLN A 308 16.11 23.59 10.46
CA GLN A 308 16.60 24.46 11.55
C GLN A 308 17.51 23.72 12.53
N ALA A 309 17.37 22.40 12.66
CA ALA A 309 18.24 21.60 13.50
C ALA A 309 19.50 21.17 12.76
N ALA A 310 20.62 21.13 13.50
CA ALA A 310 21.86 20.53 13.02
C ALA A 310 21.76 19.00 12.87
N ASP A 311 20.91 18.38 13.69
CA ASP A 311 20.65 16.94 13.71
C ASP A 311 19.15 16.70 13.89
N ALA A 312 18.48 16.30 12.79
CA ALA A 312 17.04 16.05 12.79
C ALA A 312 16.67 14.76 13.53
N ASP A 313 17.54 13.75 13.49
CA ASP A 313 17.37 12.49 14.20
C ASP A 313 17.28 12.75 15.71
N TYR A 314 18.25 13.50 16.23
CA TYR A 314 18.26 13.91 17.64
C TYR A 314 17.07 14.80 18.00
N ALA A 315 16.65 15.71 17.10
CA ALA A 315 15.51 16.59 17.34
C ALA A 315 14.21 15.78 17.56
N VAL A 316 13.95 14.79 16.70
CA VAL A 316 12.77 13.92 16.83
C VAL A 316 12.85 13.08 18.10
N GLU A 317 14.00 12.45 18.39
CA GLU A 317 14.18 11.65 19.61
C GLU A 317 13.94 12.47 20.87
N ARG A 318 14.53 13.67 20.93
CA ARG A 318 14.35 14.61 22.04
C ARG A 318 12.88 15.00 22.19
N ALA A 319 12.19 15.35 21.09
CA ALA A 319 10.81 15.78 21.16
C ALA A 319 9.86 14.66 21.66
N VAL A 320 10.00 13.44 21.13
CA VAL A 320 9.23 12.28 21.60
C VAL A 320 9.49 12.02 23.08
N ASN A 321 10.76 12.04 23.50
CA ASN A 321 11.17 11.85 24.88
C ASN A 321 10.57 12.89 25.84
N VAL A 322 10.55 14.17 25.43
CA VAL A 322 9.98 15.27 26.21
C VAL A 322 8.46 15.15 26.29
N VAL A 323 7.76 14.97 25.16
CA VAL A 323 6.29 14.82 25.14
C VAL A 323 5.86 13.64 26.00
N ALA A 324 6.56 12.51 25.93
CA ALA A 324 6.28 11.36 26.77
C ALA A 324 6.51 11.62 28.27
N GLY A 325 7.50 12.46 28.62
CA GLY A 325 7.73 12.88 30.01
C GLY A 325 6.68 13.85 30.55
N LEU A 326 6.11 14.70 29.68
CA LEU A 326 5.04 15.63 30.05
C LEU A 326 3.71 14.91 30.31
N SER A 327 3.45 13.79 29.62
CA SER A 327 2.33 12.91 29.93
C SER A 327 2.64 12.07 31.19
N SER A 328 2.35 12.62 32.36
CA SER A 328 2.52 11.93 33.64
C SER A 328 1.37 12.24 34.60
N ARG A 329 0.99 11.24 35.41
CA ARG A 329 -0.07 11.38 36.43
C ARG A 329 0.32 12.34 37.54
#